data_AF-A0A4Q5RXF0-F1
#
_entry.id   AF-A0A4Q5RXF0-F1
#
_cell.length_a   1.000
_cell.length_b   1.000
_cell.length_c   1.000
_cell.angle_alpha   90.00
_cell.angle_beta   90.00
_cell.angle_gamma   90.00
#
_symmetry.space_group_name_H-M   'P 1'
#
loop_
_entity.id
_entity.type
_entity.pdbx_description
1 polymer ?
#
loop_
_entity_poly.entity_id
_entity_poly.type
_entity_poly.pdbx_seq_one_letter_code
_entity_poly.pdbx_strand_id
1 'polypeptide(L)'
;MSTGKLPVPSLLRNLFVCIILLLGTNELVYAQMREIYASPLAEVGPVKRIDFFSPKEGFVAFTDGIGFSNDTAHSFRYFNYITSANVDFAYWGINAASKFFINGVKAFDNNTILVYGNYPNAPAILRSTDGGKNFTIVLATVNWSGSPGKGGVTDMVNLKDRSITLAVDADHIYRSASKGLSWDTLQVIPDAHFTNIDGFDNGHVYAWSTTHPQQFIYRSGTDGSGFVPISIRGGTLRAASFINANEGYISVDGVSAPGLYYTRDAGQNWISTLAAGETPIAFRQLKFADAATGYGIANRYDTYQTIDSGKTWQKISRTGFFGSPPQDVHLNTISTYDGNQLWTGGENSLIELNTAMSKTLPPPAPVQPVSLFTIDTTGFHAGLPVKLKSLSEPGLTLQWFVNDKPVGIAAITTYIPGVGRNIDTIKLVVARDLLSDTSIQYQHYPVMSNQNRSSPRLSELVPPEM
;
A
#
# COMPACT_ATOMS: atom_id res chain seq x y z
N MET A 1 60.39 -18.74 52.76
CA MET A 1 60.69 -19.17 51.38
C MET A 1 59.41 -19.70 50.74
N SER A 2 59.20 -19.33 49.47
CA SER A 2 58.18 -19.81 48.52
C SER A 2 56.71 -19.41 48.77
N THR A 3 56.33 -18.30 48.15
CA THR A 3 54.97 -17.93 47.77
C THR A 3 54.55 -18.70 46.52
N GLY A 4 53.68 -19.70 46.65
CA GLY A 4 53.07 -20.40 45.50
C GLY A 4 51.83 -19.67 45.00
N LYS A 5 51.97 -18.84 43.96
CA LYS A 5 50.83 -18.36 43.16
C LYS A 5 50.40 -19.46 42.20
N LEU A 6 49.19 -20.01 42.39
CA LEU A 6 48.52 -20.83 41.38
C LEU A 6 48.12 -19.95 40.18
N PRO A 7 48.34 -20.40 38.93
CA PRO A 7 47.93 -19.65 37.76
C PRO A 7 46.40 -19.76 37.58
N VAL A 8 45.74 -18.61 37.47
CA VAL A 8 44.34 -18.53 37.03
C VAL A 8 44.26 -19.15 35.62
N PRO A 9 43.40 -20.14 35.36
CA PRO A 9 43.34 -20.79 34.06
C PRO A 9 42.83 -19.81 33.00
N SER A 10 43.61 -19.64 31.94
CA SER A 10 43.32 -18.84 30.74
C SER A 10 42.01 -19.22 30.04
N LEU A 11 41.39 -20.34 30.42
CA LEU A 11 40.06 -20.73 29.98
C LEU A 11 38.97 -19.75 30.41
N LEU A 12 39.01 -19.17 31.62
CA LEU A 12 37.94 -18.24 32.05
C LEU A 12 37.97 -16.93 31.26
N ARG A 13 39.16 -16.46 30.89
CA ARG A 13 39.34 -15.25 30.06
C ARG A 13 38.89 -15.49 28.61
N ASN A 14 39.14 -16.69 28.07
CA ASN A 14 38.67 -17.06 26.73
C ASN A 14 37.15 -17.35 26.71
N LEU A 15 36.58 -17.89 27.78
CA LEU A 15 35.13 -18.08 27.92
C LEU A 15 34.40 -16.74 28.05
N PHE A 16 34.98 -15.76 28.76
CA PHE A 16 34.42 -14.41 28.84
C PHE A 16 34.49 -13.66 27.51
N VAL A 17 35.58 -13.82 26.74
CA VAL A 17 35.70 -13.23 25.39
C VAL A 17 34.77 -13.93 24.39
N CYS A 18 34.55 -15.24 24.50
CA CYS A 18 33.58 -15.96 23.67
C CYS A 18 32.12 -15.62 24.02
N ILE A 19 31.79 -15.41 25.30
CA ILE A 19 30.44 -14.97 25.72
C ILE A 19 30.17 -13.52 25.32
N ILE A 20 31.17 -12.64 25.34
CA ILE A 20 31.04 -11.26 24.82
C ILE A 20 30.97 -11.23 23.29
N LEU A 21 31.61 -12.17 22.58
CA LEU A 21 31.46 -12.34 21.12
C LEU A 21 30.13 -13.02 20.72
N LEU A 22 29.53 -13.85 21.58
CA LEU A 22 28.19 -14.42 21.40
C LEU A 22 27.05 -13.46 21.83
N LEU A 23 27.36 -12.48 22.66
CA LEU A 23 26.51 -11.32 22.97
C LEU A 23 26.79 -10.13 22.04
N GLY A 24 27.68 -10.31 21.06
CA GLY A 24 27.97 -9.35 20.00
C GLY A 24 26.79 -9.26 19.05
N THR A 25 26.03 -8.17 19.20
CA THR A 25 25.04 -7.65 18.25
C THR A 25 23.95 -8.64 17.84
N ASN A 26 22.98 -8.88 18.73
CA ASN A 26 21.60 -8.97 18.25
C ASN A 26 21.23 -7.59 17.71
N GLU A 27 21.69 -7.24 16.50
CA GLU A 27 21.06 -6.16 15.78
C GLU A 27 19.63 -6.62 15.52
N LEU A 28 18.68 -5.96 16.16
CA LEU A 28 17.27 -6.06 15.79
C LEU A 28 17.21 -5.73 14.29
N VAL A 29 16.99 -6.75 13.45
CA VAL A 29 16.85 -6.54 12.01
C VAL A 29 15.52 -5.85 11.79
N TYR A 30 15.60 -4.63 11.29
CA TYR A 30 14.51 -3.69 11.19
C TYR A 30 13.80 -3.80 9.82
N ALA A 31 12.47 -3.63 9.73
CA ALA A 31 11.83 -3.51 8.41
C ALA A 31 12.31 -2.21 7.77
N GLN A 32 13.05 -2.36 6.69
CA GLN A 32 13.62 -1.27 5.94
C GLN A 32 13.35 -1.51 4.46
N MET A 33 13.06 -0.44 3.73
CA MET A 33 13.22 -0.46 2.28
C MET A 33 14.72 -0.35 1.99
N ARG A 34 15.25 -1.36 1.31
CA ARG A 34 16.65 -1.42 0.91
C ARG A 34 16.74 -1.28 -0.60
N GLU A 35 17.56 -0.37 -1.06
CA GLU A 35 18.00 -0.34 -2.45
C GLU A 35 18.75 -1.64 -2.76
N ILE A 36 18.22 -2.42 -3.70
CA ILE A 36 18.81 -3.70 -4.11
C ILE A 36 19.33 -3.66 -5.53
N TYR A 37 18.84 -2.71 -6.33
CA TYR A 37 19.29 -2.50 -7.69
C TYR A 37 19.06 -1.06 -8.13
N ALA A 38 20.10 -0.48 -8.74
CA ALA A 38 20.02 0.68 -9.58
C ALA A 38 20.99 0.43 -10.73
N SER A 39 20.53 0.60 -11.98
CA SER A 39 21.38 0.33 -13.13
C SER A 39 22.47 1.40 -13.23
N PRO A 40 23.77 1.02 -13.31
CA PRO A 40 24.84 1.97 -13.63
C PRO A 40 24.83 2.37 -15.11
N LEU A 41 24.07 1.65 -15.96
CA LEU A 41 23.97 1.91 -17.38
C LEU A 41 22.85 2.93 -17.62
N ALA A 42 23.21 4.08 -18.22
CA ALA A 42 22.28 5.15 -18.57
C ALA A 42 21.15 4.72 -19.53
N GLU A 43 21.31 3.56 -20.18
CA GLU A 43 20.37 3.04 -21.17
C GLU A 43 19.20 2.23 -20.59
N VAL A 44 19.26 1.86 -19.30
CA VAL A 44 18.14 1.17 -18.66
C VAL A 44 17.17 2.22 -18.14
N GLY A 45 16.05 2.38 -18.86
CA GLY A 45 15.01 3.33 -18.49
C GLY A 45 14.29 2.96 -17.19
N PRO A 46 13.39 3.83 -16.69
CA PRO A 46 12.65 3.63 -15.44
C PRO A 46 11.90 2.30 -15.37
N VAL A 47 11.78 1.77 -14.15
CA VAL A 47 10.93 0.61 -13.86
C VAL A 47 9.47 0.99 -14.05
N LYS A 48 8.74 0.16 -14.80
CA LYS A 48 7.30 0.28 -15.03
C LYS A 48 6.50 -0.63 -14.12
N ARG A 49 6.85 -1.93 -14.09
CA ARG A 49 6.17 -2.97 -13.31
C ARG A 49 7.15 -4.08 -12.90
N ILE A 50 6.85 -4.71 -11.78
CA ILE A 50 7.60 -5.84 -11.23
C ILE A 50 6.62 -7.01 -11.05
N ASP A 51 6.95 -8.19 -11.57
CA ASP A 51 6.14 -9.39 -11.40
C ASP A 51 7.02 -10.62 -11.12
N PHE A 52 6.97 -11.07 -9.87
CA PHE A 52 7.71 -12.24 -9.39
C PHE A 52 6.77 -13.44 -9.27
N PHE A 53 7.17 -14.57 -9.84
CA PHE A 53 6.42 -15.82 -9.77
C PHE A 53 6.86 -16.72 -8.62
N SER A 54 8.01 -16.44 -8.03
CA SER A 54 8.47 -16.99 -6.76
C SER A 54 9.10 -15.88 -5.90
N PRO A 55 9.45 -16.13 -4.63
CA PRO A 55 10.12 -15.12 -3.79
C PRO A 55 11.47 -14.61 -4.33
N LYS A 56 12.04 -15.30 -5.33
CA LYS A 56 13.37 -15.03 -5.88
C LYS A 56 13.39 -14.84 -7.38
N GLU A 57 12.43 -15.42 -8.10
CA GLU A 57 12.42 -15.45 -9.55
C GLU A 57 11.26 -14.65 -10.12
N GLY A 58 11.58 -13.81 -11.09
CA GLY A 58 10.63 -12.87 -11.65
C GLY A 58 11.18 -12.03 -12.77
N PHE A 59 10.29 -11.21 -13.32
CA PHE A 59 10.59 -10.27 -14.37
C PHE A 59 10.28 -8.85 -13.93
N VAL A 60 11.12 -7.93 -14.40
CA VAL A 60 10.92 -6.49 -14.23
C VAL A 60 10.80 -5.87 -15.61
N ALA A 61 9.72 -5.13 -15.83
CA ALA A 61 9.53 -4.31 -17.00
C ALA A 61 10.15 -2.93 -16.78
N PHE A 62 11.07 -2.56 -17.66
CA PHE A 62 11.64 -1.24 -17.78
C PHE A 62 11.05 -0.55 -19.02
N THR A 63 11.34 0.74 -19.20
CA THR A 63 10.83 1.49 -20.36
C THR A 63 11.33 0.91 -21.71
N ASP A 64 12.51 0.29 -21.72
CA ASP A 64 13.20 -0.14 -22.95
C ASP A 64 13.27 -1.66 -23.12
N GLY A 65 12.96 -2.44 -22.09
CA GLY A 65 13.04 -3.89 -22.15
C GLY A 65 12.59 -4.57 -20.86
N ILE A 66 12.84 -5.87 -20.81
CA ILE A 66 12.51 -6.71 -19.65
C ILE A 66 13.77 -7.37 -19.08
N GLY A 67 13.88 -7.37 -17.76
CA GLY A 67 14.96 -8.02 -17.03
C GLY A 67 14.46 -9.26 -16.29
N PHE A 68 15.13 -10.39 -16.46
CA PHE A 68 14.92 -11.58 -15.63
C PHE A 68 15.87 -11.60 -14.44
N SER A 69 15.34 -11.77 -13.23
CA SER A 69 16.11 -11.99 -12.01
C SER A 69 15.76 -13.33 -11.39
N ASN A 70 16.76 -13.96 -10.79
CA ASN A 70 16.60 -15.17 -9.97
C ASN A 70 17.18 -15.02 -8.55
N ASP A 71 17.38 -13.78 -8.12
CA ASP A 71 17.95 -13.39 -6.84
C ASP A 71 17.18 -12.22 -6.20
N THR A 72 15.85 -12.20 -6.36
CA THR A 72 14.98 -11.19 -5.73
C THR A 72 15.22 -9.78 -6.27
N ALA A 73 15.61 -9.66 -7.55
CA ALA A 73 15.96 -8.43 -8.26
C ALA A 73 17.30 -7.77 -7.87
N HIS A 74 18.23 -8.49 -7.24
CA HIS A 74 19.58 -7.93 -6.98
C HIS A 74 20.43 -7.88 -8.26
N SER A 75 20.21 -8.82 -9.18
CA SER A 75 20.86 -8.84 -10.48
C SER A 75 19.93 -9.34 -11.58
N PHE A 76 20.28 -9.00 -12.82
CA PHE A 76 19.55 -9.41 -14.01
C PHE A 76 20.46 -10.23 -14.91
N ARG A 77 20.06 -11.47 -15.22
CA ARG A 77 20.84 -12.38 -16.07
C ARG A 77 20.84 -11.94 -17.52
N TYR A 78 19.70 -11.44 -18.00
CA TYR A 78 19.54 -10.92 -19.36
C TYR A 78 18.58 -9.73 -19.34
N PHE A 79 18.91 -8.73 -20.16
CA PHE A 79 18.02 -7.62 -20.49
C PHE A 79 17.59 -7.77 -21.94
N ASN A 80 16.32 -8.10 -22.15
CA ASN A 80 15.79 -8.36 -23.49
C ASN A 80 15.05 -7.12 -23.99
N TYR A 81 15.62 -6.44 -24.99
CA TYR A 81 14.95 -5.38 -25.72
C TYR A 81 13.86 -5.97 -26.63
N ILE A 82 12.74 -5.26 -26.74
CA ILE A 82 11.66 -5.62 -27.67
C ILE A 82 11.89 -4.84 -28.96
N THR A 83 12.23 -5.55 -30.02
CA THR A 83 12.60 -5.00 -31.33
C THR A 83 11.83 -5.71 -32.44
N SER A 84 11.86 -5.15 -33.64
CA SER A 84 11.26 -5.80 -34.80
C SER A 84 11.91 -7.15 -35.16
N ALA A 85 13.14 -7.40 -34.72
CA ALA A 85 13.88 -8.62 -35.01
C ALA A 85 13.46 -9.82 -34.15
N ASN A 86 12.83 -9.59 -33.01
CA ASN A 86 12.42 -10.63 -32.06
C ASN A 86 10.93 -10.61 -31.73
N VAL A 87 10.12 -9.93 -32.54
CA VAL A 87 8.66 -9.95 -32.44
C VAL A 87 8.08 -10.54 -33.73
N ASP A 88 7.30 -11.60 -33.57
CA ASP A 88 6.37 -12.07 -34.58
C ASP A 88 5.09 -11.23 -34.52
N PHE A 89 4.93 -10.39 -35.54
CA PHE A 89 3.79 -9.48 -35.68
C PHE A 89 2.50 -10.19 -36.11
N ALA A 90 2.56 -11.48 -36.45
CA ALA A 90 1.47 -12.25 -37.01
C ALA A 90 0.71 -11.46 -38.12
N TYR A 91 -0.62 -11.56 -38.17
CA TYR A 91 -1.46 -10.87 -39.17
C TYR A 91 -2.10 -9.57 -38.64
N TRP A 92 -1.53 -8.97 -37.58
CA TRP A 92 -2.15 -7.84 -36.87
C TRP A 92 -2.04 -6.49 -37.58
N GLY A 93 -1.45 -6.39 -38.78
CA GLY A 93 -1.37 -5.12 -39.53
C GLY A 93 -0.57 -4.01 -38.83
N ILE A 94 0.27 -4.35 -37.86
CA ILE A 94 1.15 -3.42 -37.14
C ILE A 94 2.38 -3.15 -37.99
N ASN A 95 2.82 -1.88 -38.04
CA ASN A 95 4.06 -1.52 -38.72
C ASN A 95 5.26 -2.06 -37.93
N ALA A 96 5.92 -3.08 -38.49
CA ALA A 96 7.07 -3.75 -37.89
C ALA A 96 8.26 -2.83 -37.61
N ALA A 97 8.38 -1.66 -38.26
CA ALA A 97 9.44 -0.70 -37.97
C ALA A 97 9.20 0.11 -36.67
N SER A 98 8.02 -0.01 -36.05
CA SER A 98 7.67 0.78 -34.87
C SER A 98 8.20 0.18 -33.57
N LYS A 99 8.67 1.03 -32.66
CA LYS A 99 9.02 0.62 -31.29
C LYS A 99 7.77 0.22 -30.51
N PHE A 100 7.86 -0.84 -29.72
CA PHE A 100 6.86 -1.18 -28.71
C PHE A 100 7.14 -0.40 -27.42
N PHE A 101 6.12 0.28 -26.89
CA PHE A 101 6.18 1.00 -25.62
C PHE A 101 5.67 0.09 -24.51
N ILE A 102 6.54 -0.24 -23.54
CA ILE A 102 6.23 -1.18 -22.47
C ILE A 102 5.54 -0.44 -21.32
N ASN A 103 4.37 -0.96 -20.90
CA ASN A 103 3.67 -0.53 -19.69
C ASN A 103 3.85 -1.53 -18.54
N GLY A 104 4.08 -2.81 -18.83
CA GLY A 104 4.39 -3.78 -17.80
C GLY A 104 4.62 -5.20 -18.29
N VAL A 105 4.85 -6.10 -17.33
CA VAL A 105 5.08 -7.54 -17.54
C VAL A 105 4.23 -8.35 -16.57
N LYS A 106 3.83 -9.54 -17.00
CA LYS A 106 3.29 -10.62 -16.16
C LYS A 106 3.96 -11.93 -16.47
N ALA A 107 4.35 -12.66 -15.43
CA ALA A 107 5.11 -13.89 -15.53
C ALA A 107 4.34 -15.06 -14.93
N PHE A 108 4.23 -16.14 -15.69
CA PHE A 108 3.69 -17.40 -15.19
C PHE A 108 4.79 -18.29 -14.63
N ASP A 109 5.94 -18.29 -15.30
CA ASP A 109 7.15 -19.03 -14.95
C ASP A 109 8.37 -18.36 -15.63
N ASN A 110 9.53 -19.01 -15.61
CA ASN A 110 10.77 -18.47 -16.19
C ASN A 110 10.77 -18.35 -17.73
N ASN A 111 9.83 -19.02 -18.41
CA ASN A 111 9.76 -19.09 -19.86
C ASN A 111 8.55 -18.32 -20.39
N THR A 112 7.41 -18.47 -19.73
CA THR A 112 6.11 -17.96 -20.18
C THR A 112 5.81 -16.62 -19.53
N ILE A 113 5.86 -15.57 -20.34
CA ILE A 113 5.58 -14.20 -19.90
C ILE A 113 4.69 -13.46 -20.90
N LEU A 114 4.03 -12.42 -20.39
CA LEU A 114 3.28 -11.43 -21.15
C LEU A 114 3.92 -10.07 -20.93
N VAL A 115 4.10 -9.30 -22.00
CA VAL A 115 4.50 -7.90 -21.94
C VAL A 115 3.38 -7.09 -22.57
N TYR A 116 2.91 -6.07 -21.86
CA TYR A 116 1.76 -5.29 -22.29
C TYR A 116 2.11 -3.81 -22.40
N GLY A 117 1.41 -3.12 -23.31
CA GLY A 117 1.72 -1.76 -23.68
C GLY A 117 1.10 -1.41 -25.02
N ASN A 118 1.86 -0.78 -25.91
CA ASN A 118 1.36 -0.37 -27.22
C ASN A 118 2.44 -0.24 -28.30
N TYR A 119 2.00 -0.43 -29.54
CA TYR A 119 2.62 0.17 -30.71
C TYR A 119 1.98 1.54 -30.98
N PRO A 120 2.51 2.37 -31.89
CA PRO A 120 1.81 3.55 -32.36
C PRO A 120 0.38 3.20 -32.84
N ASN A 121 -0.64 3.77 -32.21
CA ASN A 121 -2.07 3.59 -32.50
C ASN A 121 -2.62 2.15 -32.32
N ALA A 122 -1.96 1.31 -31.51
CA ALA A 122 -2.47 -0.02 -31.19
C ALA A 122 -2.07 -0.45 -29.77
N PRO A 123 -3.04 -0.62 -28.83
CA PRO A 123 -2.75 -1.37 -27.61
C PRO A 123 -2.39 -2.79 -28.02
N ALA A 124 -1.38 -3.37 -27.37
CA ALA A 124 -0.99 -4.72 -27.68
C ALA A 124 -0.47 -5.48 -26.46
N ILE A 125 -0.63 -6.81 -26.53
CA ILE A 125 -0.05 -7.78 -25.61
C ILE A 125 0.85 -8.70 -26.42
N LEU A 126 2.09 -8.83 -25.95
CA LEU A 126 3.10 -9.71 -26.49
C LEU A 126 3.23 -10.90 -25.55
N ARG A 127 3.36 -12.10 -26.09
CA ARG A 127 3.61 -13.32 -25.33
C ARG A 127 4.95 -13.93 -25.72
N SER A 128 5.70 -14.39 -24.74
CA SER A 128 6.92 -15.17 -24.94
C SER A 128 6.83 -16.50 -24.20
N THR A 129 7.49 -17.53 -24.73
CA THR A 129 7.65 -18.86 -24.11
C THR A 129 9.11 -19.27 -23.99
N ASP A 130 10.04 -18.32 -24.11
CA ASP A 130 11.49 -18.55 -24.05
C ASP A 130 12.19 -17.56 -23.12
N GLY A 131 11.46 -17.03 -22.14
CA GLY A 131 11.97 -16.09 -21.14
C GLY A 131 12.14 -14.68 -21.69
N GLY A 132 11.37 -14.33 -22.71
CA GLY A 132 11.38 -13.00 -23.31
C GLY A 132 12.45 -12.77 -24.36
N LYS A 133 13.00 -13.84 -24.96
CA LYS A 133 13.97 -13.71 -26.07
C LYS A 133 13.24 -13.41 -27.37
N ASN A 134 12.15 -14.13 -27.62
CA ASN A 134 11.24 -13.92 -28.76
C ASN A 134 9.81 -13.72 -28.26
N PHE A 135 9.04 -12.94 -29.01
CA PHE A 135 7.66 -12.59 -28.68
C PHE A 135 6.73 -12.83 -29.87
N THR A 136 5.47 -13.09 -29.60
CA THR A 136 4.38 -13.07 -30.57
C THR A 136 3.29 -12.12 -30.09
N ILE A 137 2.71 -11.32 -30.99
CA ILE A 137 1.55 -10.49 -30.66
C ILE A 137 0.32 -11.39 -30.52
N VAL A 138 -0.29 -11.39 -29.33
CA VAL A 138 -1.45 -12.23 -28.97
C VAL A 138 -2.75 -11.44 -28.81
N LEU A 139 -2.64 -10.11 -28.73
CA LEU A 139 -3.75 -9.18 -28.77
C LEU A 139 -3.26 -7.86 -29.37
N ALA A 140 -4.00 -7.29 -30.32
CA ALA A 140 -3.84 -5.90 -30.72
C ALA A 140 -5.15 -5.28 -31.21
N THR A 141 -5.41 -4.03 -30.86
CA THR A 141 -6.58 -3.26 -31.35
C THR A 141 -6.11 -2.20 -32.34
N VAL A 142 -6.14 -2.52 -33.63
CA VAL A 142 -5.67 -1.63 -34.70
C VAL A 142 -6.62 -0.46 -34.96
N ASN A 143 -6.07 0.64 -35.48
CA ASN A 143 -6.79 1.88 -35.77
C ASN A 143 -7.43 2.52 -34.53
N TRP A 144 -6.76 2.43 -33.38
CA TRP A 144 -7.22 3.12 -32.19
C TRP A 144 -7.15 4.63 -32.42
N SER A 145 -8.32 5.28 -32.41
CA SER A 145 -8.49 6.73 -32.49
C SER A 145 -8.26 7.47 -31.16
N GLY A 146 -7.71 6.77 -30.16
CA GLY A 146 -7.42 7.34 -28.84
C GLY A 146 -6.29 8.36 -28.92
N SER A 147 -6.27 9.31 -27.97
CA SER A 147 -5.21 10.32 -27.92
C SER A 147 -3.83 9.67 -27.81
N PRO A 148 -2.82 10.09 -28.60
CA PRO A 148 -1.44 9.63 -28.45
C PRO A 148 -0.97 9.80 -27.00
N GLY A 149 -0.39 8.76 -26.40
CA GLY A 149 0.02 8.73 -24.98
C GLY A 149 -1.01 8.17 -24.00
N LYS A 150 -2.22 7.84 -24.46
CA LYS A 150 -3.25 7.10 -23.71
C LYS A 150 -3.55 5.71 -24.31
N GLY A 151 -2.70 5.28 -25.25
CA GLY A 151 -3.00 4.33 -26.31
C GLY A 151 -2.52 2.89 -26.09
N GLY A 152 -2.45 2.39 -24.86
CA GLY A 152 -2.02 1.01 -24.60
C GLY A 152 -2.86 0.20 -23.65
N VAL A 153 -2.52 -1.09 -23.54
CA VAL A 153 -2.93 -1.88 -22.39
C VAL A 153 -2.25 -1.26 -21.17
N THR A 154 -3.04 -0.78 -20.21
CA THR A 154 -2.59 0.06 -19.10
C THR A 154 -2.27 -0.74 -17.85
N ASP A 155 -2.96 -1.86 -17.64
CA ASP A 155 -2.71 -2.74 -16.50
C ASP A 155 -3.13 -4.19 -16.80
N MET A 156 -2.57 -5.10 -16.02
CA MET A 156 -2.80 -6.54 -16.16
C MET A 156 -2.65 -7.22 -14.80
N VAL A 157 -3.51 -8.19 -14.51
CA VAL A 157 -3.47 -8.96 -13.27
C VAL A 157 -3.67 -10.45 -13.56
N ASN A 158 -2.86 -11.29 -12.93
CA ASN A 158 -3.12 -12.73 -12.85
C ASN A 158 -4.00 -12.97 -11.63
N LEU A 159 -5.05 -13.77 -11.78
CA LEU A 159 -5.80 -14.25 -10.62
C LEU A 159 -4.93 -15.16 -9.75
N LYS A 160 -5.35 -15.42 -8.51
CA LYS A 160 -4.51 -16.06 -7.48
C LYS A 160 -3.94 -17.43 -7.89
N ASP A 161 -4.69 -18.21 -8.67
CA ASP A 161 -4.27 -19.51 -9.19
C ASP A 161 -3.48 -19.42 -10.51
N ARG A 162 -3.34 -18.21 -11.06
CA ARG A 162 -2.69 -17.88 -12.34
C ARG A 162 -3.30 -18.63 -13.55
N SER A 163 -4.51 -19.16 -13.41
CA SER A 163 -5.24 -19.82 -14.50
C SER A 163 -5.86 -18.80 -15.45
N ILE A 164 -6.20 -17.63 -14.91
CA ILE A 164 -6.80 -16.51 -15.62
C ILE A 164 -5.93 -15.27 -15.49
N THR A 165 -5.82 -14.56 -16.61
CA THR A 165 -5.22 -13.23 -16.69
C THR A 165 -6.26 -12.25 -17.18
N LEU A 166 -6.33 -11.10 -16.54
CA LEU A 166 -7.17 -9.98 -16.92
C LEU A 166 -6.30 -8.82 -17.34
N ALA A 167 -6.76 -8.04 -18.31
CA ALA A 167 -6.07 -6.86 -18.80
C ALA A 167 -7.06 -5.76 -19.14
N VAL A 168 -6.61 -4.51 -19.09
CA VAL A 168 -7.39 -3.36 -19.52
C VAL A 168 -6.60 -2.50 -20.48
N ASP A 169 -7.25 -2.02 -21.52
CA ASP A 169 -6.86 -0.76 -22.17
C ASP A 169 -7.86 0.33 -21.78
N ALA A 170 -7.83 1.50 -22.42
CA ALA A 170 -8.69 2.61 -22.02
C ALA A 170 -10.19 2.25 -21.94
N ASP A 171 -10.70 1.40 -22.84
CA ASP A 171 -12.14 1.17 -22.97
C ASP A 171 -12.52 -0.31 -22.87
N HIS A 172 -11.54 -1.22 -22.90
CA HIS A 172 -11.78 -2.65 -22.92
C HIS A 172 -11.30 -3.34 -21.65
N ILE A 173 -12.06 -4.35 -21.26
CA ILE A 173 -11.65 -5.34 -20.26
C ILE A 173 -11.49 -6.68 -20.98
N TYR A 174 -10.30 -7.25 -20.92
CA TYR A 174 -9.93 -8.51 -21.57
C TYR A 174 -9.69 -9.62 -20.56
N ARG A 175 -9.86 -10.87 -21.02
CA ARG A 175 -9.59 -12.08 -20.25
C ARG A 175 -8.84 -13.11 -21.08
N SER A 176 -7.90 -13.80 -20.46
CA SER A 176 -7.29 -15.01 -21.01
C SER A 176 -7.39 -16.15 -19.99
N ALA A 177 -7.77 -17.33 -20.45
CA ALA A 177 -7.69 -18.59 -19.69
C ALA A 177 -6.60 -19.54 -20.21
N SER A 178 -5.72 -19.03 -21.09
CA SER A 178 -4.72 -19.80 -21.83
C SER A 178 -3.30 -19.26 -21.62
N LYS A 179 -3.05 -18.66 -20.44
CA LYS A 179 -1.79 -17.96 -20.12
C LYS A 179 -1.42 -16.92 -21.19
N GLY A 180 -2.42 -16.15 -21.61
CA GLY A 180 -2.31 -15.09 -22.62
C GLY A 180 -2.11 -15.57 -24.05
N LEU A 181 -2.28 -16.87 -24.37
CA LEU A 181 -2.20 -17.34 -25.76
C LEU A 181 -3.38 -16.82 -26.60
N SER A 182 -4.55 -16.73 -25.99
CA SER A 182 -5.78 -16.19 -26.58
C SER A 182 -6.49 -15.28 -25.58
N TRP A 183 -7.23 -14.31 -26.10
CA TRP A 183 -7.92 -13.29 -25.31
C TRP A 183 -9.36 -13.12 -25.77
N ASP A 184 -10.28 -13.04 -24.81
CA ASP A 184 -11.67 -12.69 -24.99
C ASP A 184 -11.89 -11.25 -24.48
N THR A 185 -12.67 -10.46 -25.20
CA THR A 185 -13.15 -9.17 -24.70
C THR A 185 -14.35 -9.43 -23.79
N LEU A 186 -14.21 -9.16 -22.50
CA LEU A 186 -15.29 -9.29 -21.53
C LEU A 186 -16.29 -8.14 -21.64
N GLN A 187 -15.80 -6.92 -21.80
CA GLN A 187 -16.62 -5.72 -21.83
C GLN A 187 -15.92 -4.62 -22.62
N VAL A 188 -16.72 -3.84 -23.35
CA VAL A 188 -16.33 -2.52 -23.88
C VAL A 188 -17.16 -1.47 -23.16
N ILE A 189 -16.48 -0.48 -22.56
CA ILE A 189 -17.09 0.67 -21.91
C ILE A 189 -16.43 1.91 -22.54
N PRO A 190 -17.06 2.50 -23.57
CA PRO A 190 -16.51 3.68 -24.23
C PRO A 190 -16.28 4.82 -23.24
N ASP A 191 -15.14 5.50 -23.36
CA ASP A 191 -14.77 6.66 -22.53
C ASP A 191 -14.56 6.29 -21.05
N ALA A 192 -14.19 5.05 -20.75
CA ALA A 192 -13.90 4.63 -19.37
C ALA A 192 -12.48 5.07 -18.92
N HIS A 193 -11.54 5.18 -19.86
CA HIS A 193 -10.12 5.46 -19.64
C HIS A 193 -9.51 4.60 -18.53
N PHE A 194 -9.77 3.29 -18.52
CA PHE A 194 -9.23 2.39 -17.50
C PHE A 194 -7.71 2.51 -17.44
N THR A 195 -7.21 2.68 -16.22
CA THR A 195 -5.77 2.71 -15.93
C THR A 195 -5.34 1.50 -15.13
N ASN A 196 -6.29 0.77 -14.54
CA ASN A 196 -6.01 -0.26 -13.56
C ASN A 196 -7.07 -1.36 -13.54
N ILE A 197 -6.64 -2.55 -13.13
CA ILE A 197 -7.50 -3.71 -12.89
C ILE A 197 -7.02 -4.54 -11.69
N ASP A 198 -7.95 -5.06 -10.91
CA ASP A 198 -7.71 -6.04 -9.86
C ASP A 198 -8.76 -7.17 -9.94
N GLY A 199 -8.41 -8.36 -9.47
CA GLY A 199 -9.32 -9.50 -9.51
C GLY A 199 -8.93 -10.62 -8.55
N PHE A 200 -9.94 -11.29 -7.99
CA PHE A 200 -9.76 -12.33 -6.97
C PHE A 200 -10.03 -13.73 -7.51
N ASP A 201 -11.12 -13.82 -8.26
CA ASP A 201 -11.61 -15.00 -8.92
C ASP A 201 -12.32 -14.57 -10.21
N ASN A 202 -12.81 -15.55 -10.98
CA ASN A 202 -13.40 -15.32 -12.29
C ASN A 202 -14.69 -14.47 -12.25
N GLY A 203 -15.32 -14.30 -11.09
CA GLY A 203 -16.56 -13.54 -10.91
C GLY A 203 -16.40 -12.18 -10.25
N HIS A 204 -15.22 -11.87 -9.70
CA HIS A 204 -14.97 -10.65 -8.92
C HIS A 204 -13.76 -9.88 -9.45
N VAL A 205 -14.06 -8.96 -10.38
CA VAL A 205 -13.10 -8.12 -11.09
C VAL A 205 -13.46 -6.66 -10.88
N TYR A 206 -12.46 -5.84 -10.63
CA TYR A 206 -12.59 -4.40 -10.48
C TYR A 206 -11.67 -3.71 -11.48
N ALA A 207 -12.21 -2.78 -12.27
CA ALA A 207 -11.43 -1.96 -13.20
C ALA A 207 -11.74 -0.48 -12.95
N TRP A 208 -10.75 0.39 -12.97
CA TRP A 208 -10.95 1.81 -12.65
C TRP A 208 -10.04 2.73 -13.44
N SER A 209 -10.41 4.01 -13.45
CA SER A 209 -9.58 5.08 -13.99
C SER A 209 -9.10 6.01 -12.89
N THR A 210 -7.81 6.35 -12.95
CA THR A 210 -7.18 7.40 -12.13
C THR A 210 -6.95 8.70 -12.92
N THR A 211 -7.34 8.73 -14.20
CA THR A 211 -7.10 9.86 -15.10
C THR A 211 -8.38 10.44 -15.70
N HIS A 212 -9.51 9.74 -15.60
CA HIS A 212 -10.79 10.21 -16.10
C HIS A 212 -11.37 11.34 -15.21
N PRO A 213 -11.92 12.43 -15.79
CA PRO A 213 -12.54 13.50 -15.02
C PRO A 213 -13.81 13.07 -14.27
N GLN A 214 -14.54 12.08 -14.80
CA GLN A 214 -15.65 11.43 -14.09
C GLN A 214 -15.11 10.13 -13.47
N GLN A 215 -15.11 10.03 -12.15
CA GLN A 215 -14.44 8.92 -11.50
C GLN A 215 -15.28 7.65 -11.62
N PHE A 216 -14.69 6.61 -12.20
CA PHE A 216 -15.36 5.32 -12.32
C PHE A 216 -14.49 4.22 -11.75
N ILE A 217 -15.08 3.50 -10.81
CA ILE A 217 -14.71 2.12 -10.53
C ILE A 217 -15.83 1.28 -11.11
N TYR A 218 -15.51 0.27 -11.90
CA TYR A 218 -16.44 -0.73 -12.38
C TYR A 218 -16.14 -2.04 -11.68
N ARG A 219 -17.19 -2.77 -11.30
CA ARG A 219 -17.07 -4.15 -10.83
C ARG A 219 -17.84 -5.09 -11.74
N SER A 220 -17.39 -6.32 -11.85
CA SER A 220 -18.20 -7.38 -12.46
C SER A 220 -19.51 -7.57 -11.68
N GLY A 221 -20.61 -7.69 -12.42
CA GLY A 221 -21.91 -8.08 -11.89
C GLY A 221 -21.90 -9.55 -11.48
N THR A 222 -22.58 -9.86 -10.37
CA THR A 222 -22.63 -11.23 -9.80
C THR A 222 -23.64 -12.14 -10.51
N ASP A 223 -24.42 -11.60 -11.43
CA ASP A 223 -25.55 -12.21 -12.14
C ASP A 223 -25.30 -12.34 -13.66
N GLY A 224 -24.08 -12.06 -14.12
CA GLY A 224 -23.75 -12.03 -15.54
C GLY A 224 -24.15 -10.73 -16.24
N SER A 225 -24.55 -9.68 -15.52
CA SER A 225 -24.95 -8.37 -16.07
C SER A 225 -23.81 -7.53 -16.67
N GLY A 226 -22.62 -8.09 -16.93
CA GLY A 226 -21.43 -7.33 -17.31
C GLY A 226 -20.90 -6.47 -16.16
N PHE A 227 -20.20 -5.39 -16.47
CA PHE A 227 -19.60 -4.51 -15.47
C PHE A 227 -20.54 -3.36 -15.06
N VAL A 228 -20.68 -3.13 -13.75
CA VAL A 228 -21.52 -2.07 -13.18
C VAL A 228 -20.67 -1.01 -12.49
N PRO A 229 -21.03 0.29 -12.61
CA PRO A 229 -20.29 1.36 -11.97
C PRO A 229 -20.51 1.38 -10.45
N ILE A 230 -19.45 1.75 -9.73
CA ILE A 230 -19.41 2.02 -8.30
C ILE A 230 -19.17 3.50 -8.11
N SER A 231 -20.07 4.15 -7.38
CA SER A 231 -19.93 5.57 -7.03
C SER A 231 -18.94 5.74 -5.88
N ILE A 232 -18.01 6.67 -6.04
CA ILE A 232 -17.17 7.16 -4.95
C ILE A 232 -17.62 8.57 -4.53
N ARG A 233 -17.61 8.85 -3.23
CA ARG A 233 -18.13 10.12 -2.68
C ARG A 233 -17.12 11.24 -2.86
N GLY A 234 -17.15 11.89 -4.03
CA GLY A 234 -16.37 13.10 -4.32
C GLY A 234 -14.85 12.87 -4.44
N GLY A 235 -14.14 13.93 -4.85
CA GLY A 235 -12.68 13.94 -5.03
C GLY A 235 -12.20 13.43 -6.40
N THR A 236 -10.95 12.97 -6.46
CA THR A 236 -10.29 12.33 -7.62
C THR A 236 -9.68 11.00 -7.16
N LEU A 237 -9.98 9.88 -7.85
CA LEU A 237 -9.44 8.57 -7.46
C LEU A 237 -7.96 8.53 -7.82
N ARG A 238 -7.10 8.25 -6.84
CA ARG A 238 -5.64 8.19 -7.03
C ARG A 238 -5.11 6.76 -7.05
N ALA A 239 -5.69 5.89 -6.23
CA ALA A 239 -5.34 4.49 -6.16
C ALA A 239 -6.50 3.69 -5.60
N ALA A 240 -6.57 2.40 -5.96
CA ALA A 240 -7.46 1.45 -5.34
C ALA A 240 -6.73 0.13 -5.13
N SER A 241 -7.14 -0.62 -4.12
CA SER A 241 -6.74 -2.01 -3.91
C SER A 241 -7.94 -2.75 -3.33
N PHE A 242 -8.39 -3.78 -4.02
CA PHE A 242 -9.44 -4.65 -3.52
C PHE A 242 -8.77 -5.92 -2.95
N ILE A 243 -9.30 -6.48 -1.87
CA ILE A 243 -8.70 -7.67 -1.20
C ILE A 243 -9.55 -8.91 -1.46
N ASN A 244 -10.85 -8.73 -1.66
CA ASN A 244 -11.78 -9.77 -2.07
C ASN A 244 -13.02 -9.16 -2.75
N ALA A 245 -14.02 -10.00 -3.00
CA ALA A 245 -15.28 -9.63 -3.62
C ALA A 245 -16.01 -8.44 -2.94
N ASN A 246 -15.82 -8.24 -1.64
CA ASN A 246 -16.57 -7.26 -0.85
C ASN A 246 -15.69 -6.15 -0.26
N GLU A 247 -14.42 -6.42 -0.01
CA GLU A 247 -13.53 -5.52 0.71
C GLU A 247 -12.54 -4.83 -0.21
N GLY A 248 -12.41 -3.51 -0.06
CA GLY A 248 -11.46 -2.73 -0.83
C GLY A 248 -11.17 -1.37 -0.21
N TYR A 249 -10.10 -0.77 -0.69
CA TYR A 249 -9.57 0.51 -0.23
C TYR A 249 -9.36 1.42 -1.42
N ILE A 250 -9.68 2.71 -1.25
CA ILE A 250 -9.43 3.75 -2.25
C ILE A 250 -8.73 4.93 -1.60
N SER A 251 -7.73 5.47 -2.29
CA SER A 251 -7.16 6.77 -1.96
C SER A 251 -7.75 7.81 -2.91
N VAL A 252 -8.29 8.88 -2.32
CA VAL A 252 -9.00 9.95 -3.01
C VAL A 252 -8.34 11.28 -2.64
N ASP A 253 -8.19 12.14 -3.64
CA ASP A 253 -7.66 13.50 -3.51
C ASP A 253 -8.76 14.54 -3.78
N GLY A 254 -8.54 15.82 -3.49
CA GLY A 254 -9.48 16.92 -3.79
C GLY A 254 -10.02 17.66 -2.57
N VAL A 255 -10.82 18.71 -2.80
CA VAL A 255 -11.15 19.73 -1.79
C VAL A 255 -12.22 19.27 -0.79
N SER A 256 -13.14 18.39 -1.20
CA SER A 256 -14.31 18.03 -0.39
C SER A 256 -14.21 16.72 0.37
N ALA A 257 -13.32 15.81 -0.04
CA ALA A 257 -13.25 14.45 0.49
C ALA A 257 -11.85 13.78 0.37
N PRO A 258 -10.71 14.48 0.58
CA PRO A 258 -9.40 13.84 0.49
C PRO A 258 -9.27 12.80 1.60
N GLY A 259 -8.78 11.61 1.28
CA GLY A 259 -8.76 10.54 2.27
C GLY A 259 -8.42 9.16 1.74
N LEU A 260 -8.24 8.25 2.69
CA LEU A 260 -8.30 6.82 2.47
C LEU A 260 -9.68 6.33 2.91
N TYR A 261 -10.35 5.57 2.06
CA TYR A 261 -11.66 5.00 2.35
C TYR A 261 -11.62 3.49 2.19
N TYR A 262 -12.46 2.82 2.96
CA TYR A 262 -12.64 1.38 2.98
C TYR A 262 -14.11 1.03 2.70
N THR A 263 -14.32 -0.06 1.96
CA THR A 263 -15.62 -0.68 1.76
C THR A 263 -15.58 -2.12 2.25
N ARG A 264 -16.74 -2.62 2.69
CA ARG A 264 -16.99 -4.03 3.05
C ARG A 264 -18.18 -4.63 2.32
N ASP A 265 -18.73 -3.88 1.36
CA ASP A 265 -19.96 -4.19 0.63
C ASP A 265 -19.78 -3.92 -0.87
N ALA A 266 -18.60 -4.25 -1.40
CA ALA A 266 -18.26 -4.17 -2.81
C ALA A 266 -18.38 -2.74 -3.39
N GLY A 267 -18.09 -1.73 -2.58
CA GLY A 267 -18.12 -0.32 -2.95
C GLY A 267 -19.49 0.33 -2.88
N GLN A 268 -20.52 -0.34 -2.35
CA GLN A 268 -21.84 0.28 -2.14
C GLN A 268 -21.76 1.40 -1.10
N ASN A 269 -20.94 1.21 -0.06
CA ASN A 269 -20.63 2.22 0.93
C ASN A 269 -19.12 2.32 1.16
N TRP A 270 -18.65 3.56 1.30
CA TRP A 270 -17.27 3.89 1.59
C TRP A 270 -17.18 4.62 2.93
N ILE A 271 -16.33 4.12 3.82
CA ILE A 271 -16.11 4.65 5.17
C ILE A 271 -14.68 5.17 5.23
N SER A 272 -14.48 6.41 5.68
CA SER A 272 -13.14 6.96 5.90
C SER A 272 -12.39 6.10 6.90
N THR A 273 -11.16 5.70 6.57
CA THR A 273 -10.27 5.00 7.52
C THR A 273 -9.56 5.96 8.46
N LEU A 274 -9.50 7.25 8.09
CA LEU A 274 -8.90 8.29 8.90
C LEU A 274 -9.73 8.57 10.15
N ALA A 275 -9.06 8.69 11.29
CA ALA A 275 -9.67 9.17 12.51
C ALA A 275 -9.87 10.69 12.49
N ALA A 276 -10.74 11.19 13.35
CA ALA A 276 -11.04 12.62 13.42
C ALA A 276 -9.77 13.44 13.73
N GLY A 277 -9.46 14.40 12.85
CA GLY A 277 -8.30 15.30 12.98
C GLY A 277 -7.01 14.81 12.33
N GLU A 278 -7.00 13.63 11.69
CA GLU A 278 -5.84 13.16 10.94
C GLU A 278 -5.69 13.87 9.58
N THR A 279 -4.44 14.13 9.19
CA THR A 279 -4.12 14.59 7.84
C THR A 279 -4.12 13.40 6.87
N PRO A 280 -4.90 13.46 5.78
CA PRO A 280 -4.92 12.41 4.78
C PRO A 280 -3.55 12.15 4.15
N ILE A 281 -3.20 10.87 3.98
CA ILE A 281 -2.08 10.45 3.12
C ILE A 281 -2.64 10.18 1.72
N ALA A 282 -2.22 10.98 0.74
CA ALA A 282 -2.60 10.82 -0.66
C ALA A 282 -1.72 9.77 -1.35
N PHE A 283 -2.18 8.52 -1.40
CA PHE A 283 -1.49 7.43 -2.06
C PHE A 283 -1.72 7.45 -3.57
N ARG A 284 -0.63 7.41 -4.34
CA ARG A 284 -0.67 7.27 -5.81
C ARG A 284 -0.62 5.82 -6.28
N GLN A 285 -0.16 4.95 -5.40
CA GLN A 285 -0.20 3.50 -5.53
C GLN A 285 -0.61 2.93 -4.17
N LEU A 286 -1.47 1.93 -4.20
CA LEU A 286 -1.97 1.24 -3.02
C LEU A 286 -2.08 -0.23 -3.38
N LYS A 287 -1.50 -1.11 -2.55
CA LYS A 287 -1.65 -2.55 -2.71
C LYS A 287 -1.72 -3.23 -1.35
N PHE A 288 -2.80 -3.96 -1.12
CA PHE A 288 -2.92 -4.87 0.02
C PHE A 288 -2.42 -6.25 -0.36
N ALA A 289 -1.52 -6.80 0.46
CA ALA A 289 -1.00 -8.16 0.29
C ALA A 289 -1.94 -9.19 0.93
N ASP A 290 -2.62 -8.79 2.01
CA ASP A 290 -3.65 -9.55 2.70
C ASP A 290 -4.62 -8.59 3.42
N ALA A 291 -5.59 -9.14 4.16
CA ALA A 291 -6.62 -8.34 4.84
C ALA A 291 -6.09 -7.40 5.93
N ALA A 292 -4.93 -7.68 6.50
CA ALA A 292 -4.30 -6.87 7.55
C ALA A 292 -3.19 -5.98 6.98
N THR A 293 -2.39 -6.53 6.05
CA THR A 293 -1.15 -5.92 5.58
C THR A 293 -1.33 -5.23 4.23
N GLY A 294 -1.01 -3.94 4.19
CA GLY A 294 -1.06 -3.14 2.98
C GLY A 294 0.09 -2.16 2.87
N TYR A 295 0.34 -1.73 1.64
CA TYR A 295 1.43 -0.85 1.27
C TYR A 295 0.94 0.28 0.37
N GLY A 296 1.52 1.45 0.52
CA GLY A 296 1.17 2.62 -0.27
C GLY A 296 2.39 3.46 -0.61
N ILE A 297 2.40 4.04 -1.81
CA ILE A 297 3.37 5.07 -2.18
C ILE A 297 2.65 6.41 -2.12
N ALA A 298 3.18 7.30 -1.28
CA ALA A 298 2.76 8.69 -1.21
C ALA A 298 3.94 9.61 -1.52
N ASN A 299 3.64 10.89 -1.77
CA ASN A 299 4.63 11.85 -2.24
C ASN A 299 5.39 11.30 -3.47
N ARG A 300 6.61 11.77 -3.70
CA ARG A 300 7.43 11.30 -4.82
C ARG A 300 7.99 9.89 -4.56
N TYR A 301 8.31 9.60 -3.32
CA TYR A 301 9.22 8.51 -2.99
C TYR A 301 8.86 7.80 -1.68
N ASP A 302 7.83 8.20 -0.93
CA ASP A 302 7.60 7.63 0.40
C ASP A 302 6.78 6.34 0.32
N THR A 303 7.30 5.27 0.92
CA THR A 303 6.58 3.99 1.06
C THR A 303 6.05 3.86 2.47
N TYR A 304 4.76 3.51 2.59
CA TYR A 304 4.06 3.31 3.85
C TYR A 304 3.56 1.87 3.95
N GLN A 305 3.41 1.39 5.19
CA GLN A 305 2.82 0.11 5.53
C GLN A 305 1.68 0.29 6.52
N THR A 306 0.67 -0.56 6.41
CA THR A 306 -0.30 -0.86 7.46
C THR A 306 -0.23 -2.34 7.80
N ILE A 307 -0.50 -2.69 9.06
CA ILE A 307 -0.64 -4.07 9.54
C ILE A 307 -1.97 -4.29 10.29
N ASP A 308 -2.87 -3.30 10.24
CA ASP A 308 -4.12 -3.24 10.99
C ASP A 308 -5.33 -2.94 10.10
N SER A 309 -5.27 -3.38 8.84
CA SER A 309 -6.32 -3.18 7.84
C SER A 309 -6.52 -1.70 7.48
N GLY A 310 -5.43 -0.96 7.32
CA GLY A 310 -5.45 0.43 6.86
C GLY A 310 -5.97 1.43 7.88
N LYS A 311 -6.11 1.06 9.16
CA LYS A 311 -6.52 1.97 10.23
C LYS A 311 -5.38 2.91 10.59
N THR A 312 -4.17 2.39 10.66
CA THR A 312 -2.96 3.20 10.82
C THR A 312 -1.97 2.89 9.70
N TRP A 313 -1.26 3.93 9.26
CA TRP A 313 -0.23 3.85 8.23
C TRP A 313 1.06 4.45 8.73
N GLN A 314 2.14 3.73 8.52
CA GLN A 314 3.45 4.10 9.02
C GLN A 314 4.46 4.12 7.87
N LYS A 315 5.29 5.15 7.80
CA LYS A 315 6.32 5.26 6.77
C LYS A 315 7.42 4.22 7.04
N ILE A 316 7.74 3.41 6.04
CA ILE A 316 8.83 2.43 6.13
C ILE A 316 10.16 3.19 6.04
N SER A 317 11.04 2.96 7.01
CA SER A 317 12.37 3.55 7.01
C SER A 317 13.21 3.01 5.85
N ARG A 318 14.15 3.82 5.39
CA ARG A 318 15.09 3.46 4.32
C ARG A 318 16.50 3.41 4.83
N THR A 319 17.27 2.47 4.31
CA THR A 319 18.69 2.32 4.62
C THR A 319 19.46 1.91 3.37
N GLY A 320 20.74 2.28 3.33
CA GLY A 320 21.63 1.86 2.26
C GLY A 320 21.60 2.76 1.02
N PHE A 321 21.11 4.00 1.16
CA PHE A 321 21.19 4.98 0.09
C PHE A 321 22.65 5.26 -0.29
N PHE A 322 23.01 5.01 -1.55
CA PHE A 322 24.27 5.49 -2.12
C PHE A 322 24.17 6.99 -2.42
N GLY A 323 23.94 7.83 -1.40
CA GLY A 323 23.82 9.30 -1.51
C GLY A 323 22.51 9.88 -0.95
N SER A 324 22.37 11.21 -0.95
CA SER A 324 21.10 11.88 -0.61
C SER A 324 19.97 11.35 -1.51
N PRO A 325 18.73 11.17 -1.02
CA PRO A 325 17.61 10.78 -1.87
C PRO A 325 17.55 11.75 -3.04
N PRO A 326 17.74 11.29 -4.29
CA PRO A 326 17.80 12.22 -5.41
C PRO A 326 16.44 12.89 -5.47
N GLN A 327 16.43 14.23 -5.47
CA GLN A 327 15.20 15.02 -5.31
C GLN A 327 14.16 14.78 -6.43
N ASP A 328 14.53 13.97 -7.43
CA ASP A 328 13.76 13.66 -8.62
C ASP A 328 13.48 12.15 -8.82
N VAL A 329 13.66 11.29 -7.81
CA VAL A 329 13.24 9.88 -7.94
C VAL A 329 11.74 9.74 -7.63
N HIS A 330 11.01 9.16 -8.58
CA HIS A 330 9.64 8.70 -8.39
C HIS A 330 9.58 7.18 -8.32
N LEU A 331 8.78 6.65 -7.40
CA LEU A 331 8.40 5.25 -7.43
C LEU A 331 7.13 5.08 -8.28
N ASN A 332 7.19 4.17 -9.25
CA ASN A 332 6.15 3.93 -10.26
C ASN A 332 5.28 2.70 -9.94
N THR A 333 5.78 1.76 -9.13
CA THR A 333 5.10 0.49 -8.87
C THR A 333 5.35 -0.03 -7.45
N ILE A 334 4.34 -0.71 -6.91
CA ILE A 334 4.39 -1.59 -5.74
C ILE A 334 4.10 -3.00 -6.24
N SER A 335 4.86 -4.00 -5.83
CA SER A 335 4.59 -5.40 -6.14
C SER A 335 4.78 -6.24 -4.88
N THR A 336 3.76 -6.99 -4.48
CA THR A 336 3.79 -7.84 -3.29
C THR A 336 3.73 -9.30 -3.71
N TYR A 337 4.60 -10.15 -3.17
CA TYR A 337 4.50 -11.60 -3.33
C TYR A 337 3.60 -12.20 -2.24
N ASP A 338 3.78 -11.75 -1.00
CA ASP A 338 2.97 -12.08 0.16
C ASP A 338 2.94 -10.89 1.15
N GLY A 339 2.37 -11.08 2.34
CA GLY A 339 2.32 -10.06 3.40
C GLY A 339 3.69 -9.65 3.96
N ASN A 340 4.77 -10.34 3.58
CA ASN A 340 6.11 -10.10 4.09
C ASN A 340 7.11 -9.66 3.02
N GLN A 341 6.79 -9.81 1.74
CA GLN A 341 7.71 -9.47 0.64
C GLN A 341 7.07 -8.50 -0.36
N LEU A 342 7.74 -7.36 -0.51
CA LEU A 342 7.37 -6.19 -1.28
C LEU A 342 8.59 -5.70 -2.06
N TRP A 343 8.39 -5.42 -3.35
CA TRP A 343 9.27 -4.58 -4.14
C TRP A 343 8.60 -3.26 -4.47
N THR A 344 9.39 -2.19 -4.52
CA THR A 344 9.03 -0.94 -5.18
C THR A 344 10.03 -0.64 -6.28
N GLY A 345 9.55 -0.10 -7.39
CA GLY A 345 10.40 0.24 -8.53
C GLY A 345 10.08 1.62 -9.08
N GLY A 346 11.07 2.31 -9.64
CA GLY A 346 10.91 3.69 -10.09
C GLY A 346 11.91 4.19 -11.11
N GLU A 347 12.11 5.51 -11.09
CA GLU A 347 13.09 6.23 -11.90
C GLU A 347 14.53 5.74 -11.64
N ASN A 348 15.44 6.02 -12.58
CA ASN A 348 16.84 5.58 -12.54
C ASN A 348 17.02 4.07 -12.39
N SER A 349 16.06 3.29 -12.89
CA SER A 349 16.02 1.83 -12.72
C SER A 349 16.03 1.36 -11.27
N LEU A 350 15.67 2.23 -10.33
CA LEU A 350 15.71 1.91 -8.92
C LEU A 350 14.72 0.79 -8.61
N ILE A 351 15.19 -0.21 -7.87
CA ILE A 351 14.39 -1.24 -7.23
C ILE A 351 14.77 -1.28 -5.75
N GLU A 352 13.77 -1.14 -4.90
CA GLU A 352 13.89 -1.35 -3.47
C GLU A 352 13.11 -2.61 -3.09
N LEU A 353 13.64 -3.37 -2.14
CA LEU A 353 13.00 -4.53 -1.53
C LEU A 353 12.85 -4.28 -0.05
N ASN A 354 11.73 -4.71 0.53
CA ASN A 354 11.61 -4.74 1.96
C ASN A 354 12.42 -5.91 2.56
N THR A 355 13.22 -5.64 3.59
CA THR A 355 13.87 -6.71 4.33
C THR A 355 12.87 -7.31 5.31
N ALA A 356 12.24 -8.45 4.98
CA ALA A 356 11.52 -9.25 5.98
C ALA A 356 12.54 -9.72 7.04
N MET A 357 12.50 -9.35 8.32
CA MET A 357 11.46 -9.61 9.32
C MET A 357 11.11 -11.08 9.46
N SER A 358 11.97 -11.80 10.19
CA SER A 358 11.72 -13.20 10.54
C SER A 358 10.39 -13.30 11.31
N LYS A 359 9.53 -14.25 10.93
CA LYS A 359 8.29 -14.64 11.64
C LYS A 359 8.52 -15.05 13.11
N THR A 360 9.77 -15.23 13.53
CA THR A 360 10.18 -15.71 14.85
C THR A 360 10.70 -14.60 15.77
N LEU A 361 10.76 -13.36 15.31
CA LEU A 361 11.11 -12.21 16.13
C LEU A 361 9.86 -11.34 16.31
N PRO A 362 9.76 -10.55 17.42
CA PRO A 362 8.72 -9.54 17.57
C PRO A 362 8.63 -8.65 16.32
N PRO A 363 7.50 -7.96 16.09
CA PRO A 363 7.25 -7.19 14.86
C PRO A 363 8.43 -6.27 14.51
N PRO A 364 8.49 -5.81 13.25
CA PRO A 364 9.65 -5.08 12.77
C PRO A 364 10.00 -3.91 13.64
N ALA A 365 11.28 -3.52 13.60
CA ALA A 365 11.83 -2.25 14.13
C ALA A 365 10.78 -1.31 14.66
N PRO A 366 10.97 -0.65 15.81
CA PRO A 366 9.97 0.26 16.32
C PRO A 366 9.63 1.25 15.21
N VAL A 367 8.53 0.96 14.51
CA VAL A 367 8.03 1.83 13.48
C VAL A 367 7.62 3.03 14.29
N GLN A 368 8.05 4.22 13.85
CA GLN A 368 7.82 5.44 14.62
C GLN A 368 6.39 5.38 15.17
N PRO A 369 6.25 5.24 16.51
CA PRO A 369 4.96 4.86 17.06
C PRO A 369 4.00 5.97 16.68
N VAL A 370 2.80 5.68 16.16
CA VAL A 370 1.90 6.76 15.71
C VAL A 370 0.90 7.03 16.82
N SER A 371 0.95 8.24 17.38
CA SER A 371 0.01 8.67 18.41
C SER A 371 -1.33 8.99 17.75
N LEU A 372 -2.36 8.21 18.06
CA LEU A 372 -3.69 8.40 17.53
C LEU A 372 -4.75 8.15 18.60
N PHE A 373 -5.77 9.00 18.63
CA PHE A 373 -6.86 8.85 19.58
C PHE A 373 -8.18 9.50 19.15
N THR A 374 -9.24 9.09 19.83
CA THR A 374 -10.56 9.70 19.79
C THR A 374 -10.98 10.18 21.18
N ILE A 375 -11.82 11.21 21.19
CA ILE A 375 -12.45 11.77 22.39
C ILE A 375 -13.96 11.51 22.28
N ASP A 376 -14.51 10.82 23.27
CA ASP A 376 -15.94 10.57 23.41
C ASP A 376 -16.50 11.43 24.55
N THR A 377 -17.31 12.41 24.17
CA THR A 377 -17.99 13.35 25.08
C THR A 377 -19.45 12.96 25.33
N THR A 378 -19.87 11.74 24.94
CA THR A 378 -21.25 11.28 25.12
C THR A 378 -21.63 11.30 26.59
N GLY A 379 -22.67 12.07 26.92
CA GLY A 379 -23.15 12.21 28.28
C GLY A 379 -22.38 13.22 29.14
N PHE A 380 -21.43 13.98 28.56
CA PHE A 380 -20.77 15.10 29.24
C PHE A 380 -21.79 16.07 29.88
N HIS A 381 -22.88 16.39 29.18
CA HIS A 381 -23.96 17.24 29.69
C HIS A 381 -24.70 16.66 30.91
N ALA A 382 -24.64 15.35 31.13
CA ALA A 382 -25.20 14.67 32.29
C ALA A 382 -24.17 14.51 33.43
N GLY A 383 -23.02 15.18 33.34
CA GLY A 383 -21.93 15.09 34.33
C GLY A 383 -21.11 13.81 34.21
N LEU A 384 -21.24 13.05 33.11
CA LEU A 384 -20.43 11.85 32.89
C LEU A 384 -19.00 12.21 32.46
N PRO A 385 -18.00 11.40 32.84
CA PRO A 385 -16.62 11.59 32.42
C PRO A 385 -16.46 11.52 30.90
N VAL A 386 -15.53 12.32 30.37
CA VAL A 386 -15.09 12.24 28.98
C VAL A 386 -14.17 11.04 28.83
N LYS A 387 -14.44 10.22 27.81
CA LYS A 387 -13.66 9.01 27.51
C LYS A 387 -12.62 9.32 26.45
N LEU A 388 -11.38 8.96 26.73
CA LEU A 388 -10.25 9.04 25.82
C LEU A 388 -9.89 7.62 25.40
N LYS A 389 -9.80 7.38 24.09
CA LYS A 389 -9.47 6.06 23.55
C LYS A 389 -8.33 6.18 22.55
N SER A 390 -7.25 5.44 22.79
CA SER A 390 -6.15 5.32 21.85
C SER A 390 -6.57 4.41 20.70
N LEU A 391 -6.24 4.85 19.49
CA LEU A 391 -6.34 4.08 18.25
C LEU A 391 -4.95 3.71 17.70
N SER A 392 -3.89 4.05 18.44
CA SER A 392 -2.51 3.68 18.12
C SER A 392 -2.34 2.16 18.11
N GLU A 393 -1.28 1.71 17.43
CA GLU A 393 -0.89 0.31 17.38
C GLU A 393 -0.88 -0.35 18.78
N PRO A 394 -1.43 -1.57 18.95
CA PRO A 394 -1.37 -2.29 20.21
C PRO A 394 0.07 -2.52 20.70
N GLY A 395 0.25 -2.56 22.03
CA GLY A 395 1.56 -2.86 22.65
C GLY A 395 2.49 -1.66 22.84
N LEU A 396 2.07 -0.45 22.48
CA LEU A 396 2.79 0.79 22.78
C LEU A 396 2.64 1.20 24.25
N THR A 397 3.67 1.86 24.79
CA THR A 397 3.54 2.59 26.07
C THR A 397 2.74 3.86 25.82
N LEU A 398 1.72 4.13 26.63
CA LEU A 398 0.82 5.26 26.47
C LEU A 398 0.93 6.20 27.67
N GLN A 399 0.87 7.50 27.42
CA GLN A 399 0.70 8.51 28.47
C GLN A 399 -0.26 9.60 27.98
N TRP A 400 -1.38 9.73 28.69
CA TRP A 400 -2.39 10.75 28.44
C TRP A 400 -2.13 11.99 29.29
N PHE A 401 -2.35 13.15 28.68
CA PHE A 401 -2.37 14.44 29.36
C PHE A 401 -3.64 15.21 29.00
N VAL A 402 -4.19 15.90 30.00
CA VAL A 402 -5.25 16.89 29.85
C VAL A 402 -4.73 18.19 30.41
N ASN A 403 -4.63 19.23 29.59
CA ASN A 403 -4.05 20.52 29.95
C ASN A 403 -2.67 20.36 30.60
N ASP A 404 -1.82 19.56 29.96
CA ASP A 404 -0.47 19.18 30.39
C ASP A 404 -0.37 18.41 31.73
N LYS A 405 -1.50 18.00 32.32
CA LYS A 405 -1.52 17.14 33.51
C LYS A 405 -1.73 15.68 33.12
N PRO A 406 -0.93 14.72 33.64
CA PRO A 406 -1.11 13.32 33.32
C PRO A 406 -2.44 12.78 33.87
N VAL A 407 -3.20 12.04 33.07
CA VAL A 407 -4.52 11.48 33.45
C VAL A 407 -4.64 9.97 33.30
N GLY A 408 -3.66 9.30 32.68
CA GLY A 408 -3.67 7.84 32.58
C GLY A 408 -2.64 7.28 31.61
N ILE A 409 -2.50 5.95 31.62
CA ILE A 409 -1.58 5.18 30.77
C ILE A 409 -2.27 4.02 30.03
N ALA A 410 -3.59 3.88 30.20
CA ALA A 410 -4.36 2.81 29.59
C ALA A 410 -4.83 3.19 28.18
N ALA A 411 -5.10 2.19 27.34
CA ALA A 411 -5.66 2.38 26.00
C ALA A 411 -7.02 3.09 26.02
N ILE A 412 -7.78 2.95 27.11
CA ILE A 412 -8.98 3.72 27.41
C ILE A 412 -8.76 4.38 28.77
N THR A 413 -8.86 5.71 28.83
CA THR A 413 -8.88 6.45 30.11
C THR A 413 -10.06 7.41 30.13
N THR A 414 -10.39 7.95 31.29
CA THR A 414 -11.45 8.94 31.45
C THR A 414 -10.96 10.12 32.27
N TYR A 415 -11.53 11.29 32.02
CA TYR A 415 -11.31 12.44 32.87
C TYR A 415 -12.58 13.28 32.99
N ILE A 416 -12.65 14.11 34.02
CA ILE A 416 -13.75 15.05 34.23
C ILE A 416 -13.24 16.44 33.84
N PRO A 417 -13.83 17.10 32.83
CA PRO A 417 -13.45 18.45 32.44
C PRO A 417 -13.60 19.45 33.59
N GLY A 418 -12.71 20.44 33.64
CA GLY A 418 -12.76 21.47 34.68
C GLY A 418 -14.03 22.31 34.57
N VAL A 419 -14.72 22.53 35.70
CA VAL A 419 -15.92 23.37 35.76
C VAL A 419 -15.59 24.77 35.24
N GLY A 420 -16.36 25.26 34.25
CA GLY A 420 -16.20 26.58 33.66
C GLY A 420 -15.13 26.70 32.57
N ARG A 421 -14.52 25.59 32.11
CA ARG A 421 -13.66 25.58 30.93
C ARG A 421 -14.45 25.19 29.68
N ASN A 422 -14.22 25.93 28.60
CA ASN A 422 -14.85 25.67 27.30
C ASN A 422 -13.93 24.92 26.33
N ILE A 423 -12.66 24.73 26.70
CA ILE A 423 -11.64 24.04 25.90
C ILE A 423 -10.71 23.27 26.84
N ASP A 424 -10.40 22.03 26.48
CA ASP A 424 -9.28 21.27 27.03
C ASP A 424 -8.28 20.90 25.93
N THR A 425 -6.99 20.94 26.27
CA THR A 425 -5.93 20.37 25.41
C THR A 425 -5.73 18.91 25.81
N ILE A 426 -6.00 17.98 24.89
CA ILE A 426 -5.79 16.55 25.08
C ILE A 426 -4.55 16.13 24.32
N LYS A 427 -3.63 15.46 25.00
CA LYS A 427 -2.37 15.02 24.42
C LYS A 427 -2.16 13.54 24.73
N LEU A 428 -1.88 12.76 23.70
CA LEU A 428 -1.44 11.37 23.82
C LEU A 428 0.02 11.30 23.41
N VAL A 429 0.87 10.81 24.30
CA VAL A 429 2.24 10.41 23.98
C VAL A 429 2.25 8.89 23.89
N VAL A 430 2.73 8.37 22.76
CA VAL A 430 2.97 6.93 22.59
C VAL A 430 4.45 6.69 22.42
N ALA A 431 4.95 5.59 22.99
CA ALA A 431 6.36 5.26 22.95
C ALA A 431 6.61 3.77 22.76
N ARG A 432 7.71 3.47 22.07
CA ARG A 432 8.30 2.14 21.95
C ARG A 432 9.82 2.32 21.98
N ASP A 433 10.47 1.68 22.94
CA ASP A 433 11.90 1.80 23.17
C ASP A 433 12.35 3.27 23.31
N LEU A 434 13.22 3.74 22.42
CA LEU A 434 13.74 5.12 22.39
C LEU A 434 12.92 6.07 21.50
N LEU A 435 11.88 5.57 20.83
CA LEU A 435 11.05 6.34 19.91
C LEU A 435 9.74 6.74 20.57
N SER A 436 9.29 7.95 20.29
CA SER A 436 7.99 8.43 20.74
C SER A 436 7.35 9.33 19.68
N ASP A 437 6.03 9.42 19.75
CA ASP A 437 5.24 10.37 18.98
C ASP A 437 4.16 10.96 19.88
N THR A 438 3.70 12.15 19.50
CA THR A 438 2.78 12.94 20.28
C THR A 438 1.70 13.52 19.38
N SER A 439 0.45 13.25 19.74
CA SER A 439 -0.71 13.87 19.12
C SER A 439 -1.42 14.75 20.13
N ILE A 440 -1.88 15.93 19.67
CA ILE A 440 -2.58 16.93 20.47
C ILE A 440 -3.88 17.30 19.76
N GLN A 441 -5.00 17.23 20.49
CA GLN A 441 -6.32 17.70 20.04
C GLN A 441 -6.90 18.69 21.04
N TYR A 442 -7.63 19.69 20.55
CA TYR A 442 -8.34 20.65 21.38
C TYR A 442 -9.82 20.26 21.44
N GLN A 443 -10.29 19.85 22.62
CA GLN A 443 -11.70 19.51 22.82
C GLN A 443 -12.46 20.73 23.28
N HIS A 444 -13.39 21.19 22.43
CA HIS A 444 -14.32 22.25 22.77
C HIS A 444 -15.55 21.68 23.47
N TYR A 445 -15.99 22.34 24.53
CA TYR A 445 -17.22 22.04 25.24
C TYR A 445 -18.23 23.16 25.01
N PRO A 446 -19.53 22.83 24.82
CA PRO A 446 -20.57 23.85 24.81
C PRO A 446 -20.57 24.57 26.16
N VAL A 447 -20.55 25.90 26.13
CA VAL A 447 -20.60 26.72 27.34
C VAL A 447 -21.89 26.38 28.09
N MET A 448 -21.78 25.84 29.30
CA MET A 448 -22.96 25.73 30.17
C MET A 448 -23.40 27.14 30.54
N SER A 449 -24.41 27.66 29.84
CA SER A 449 -25.08 28.87 30.29
C SER A 449 -25.63 28.64 31.70
N ASN A 450 -25.47 29.60 32.59
CA ASN A 450 -25.91 29.54 33.99
C ASN A 450 -27.44 29.36 34.18
N GLN A 451 -28.20 29.06 33.13
CA GLN A 451 -29.66 28.91 33.15
C GLN A 451 -30.14 27.54 33.65
N ASN A 452 -29.27 26.51 33.71
CA ASN A 452 -29.65 25.17 34.20
C ASN A 452 -29.28 24.90 35.67
N ARG A 453 -29.03 25.92 36.49
CA ARG A 453 -29.01 25.75 37.95
C ARG A 453 -30.44 25.72 38.50
N SER A 454 -31.20 24.69 38.20
CA SER A 454 -32.26 24.23 39.09
C SER A 454 -31.70 23.09 39.93
N SER A 455 -31.17 23.42 41.11
CA SER A 455 -31.05 22.45 42.18
C SER A 455 -32.42 21.81 42.39
N PRO A 456 -32.57 20.47 42.49
CA PRO A 456 -33.83 19.91 42.95
C PRO A 456 -34.07 20.46 44.35
N ARG A 457 -35.18 21.19 44.53
CA ARG A 457 -35.61 21.62 45.86
C ARG A 457 -35.83 20.36 46.70
N LEU A 458 -35.25 20.34 47.89
CA LEU A 458 -35.40 19.31 48.92
C LEU A 458 -36.83 19.22 49.51
N SER A 459 -37.86 19.65 48.77
CA SER A 459 -39.25 19.76 49.23
C SER A 459 -40.25 18.84 48.50
N GLU A 460 -39.80 17.91 47.66
CA GLU A 460 -40.70 16.99 46.92
C GLU A 460 -40.57 15.51 47.34
N LEU A 461 -39.98 15.23 48.51
CA LEU A 461 -40.04 13.90 49.14
C LEU A 461 -41.07 13.91 50.28
N VAL A 462 -42.35 14.02 49.92
CA VAL A 462 -43.44 13.58 50.81
C VAL A 462 -44.35 12.67 49.96
N PRO A 463 -44.46 11.36 50.29
CA PRO A 463 -45.42 10.49 49.62
C PRO A 463 -46.83 10.79 50.15
N PRO A 464 -47.88 10.73 49.31
CA PRO A 464 -49.24 10.86 49.81
C PRO A 464 -49.66 9.56 50.51
N GLU A 465 -50.01 9.67 51.80
CA GLU A 465 -50.84 8.68 52.49
C GLU A 465 -52.29 8.77 51.97
N MET A 466 -52.75 7.72 51.30
CA MET A 466 -53.95 6.92 51.63
C MET A 466 -54.23 5.90 50.52
#